data_AF-X1V2F5-F1
#
_entry.id   AF-X1V2F5-F1
#
_cell.length_a   1.000
_cell.length_b   1.000
_cell.length_c   1.000
_cell.angle_alpha   90.00
_cell.angle_beta   90.00
_cell.angle_gamma   90.00
#
_symmetry.space_group_name_H-M   'P 1'
#
loop_
_entity.id
_entity.type
_entity.pdbx_description
1 polymer ?
#
loop_
_entity_poly.entity_id
_entity_poly.type
_entity_poly.pdbx_seq_one_letter_code
_entity_poly.pdbx_strand_id
1 'polypeptide(L)' 'KIIWIDAGKIASEAGLPIAENIVLLGALSFISSFDKESMINMLEKHIPRELDKNIAAFRAGYETAEGMDK' A
#
# COMPACT_ATOMS: atom_id res chain seq x y z
N LYS A 1 0.32 10.20 -16.52
CA LYS A 1 -0.49 10.72 -15.40
C LYS A 1 0.46 10.90 -14.22
N ILE A 2 0.44 12.05 -13.54
CA ILE A 2 1.21 12.26 -12.30
C ILE A 2 0.23 12.02 -11.15
N ILE A 3 0.61 11.19 -10.19
CA ILE A 3 -0.17 10.90 -8.98
C ILE A 3 0.71 11.28 -7.79
N TRP A 4 0.20 12.16 -6.94
CA TRP A 4 0.93 12.64 -5.77
C TRP A 4 0.40 11.94 -4.52
N ILE A 5 1.27 11.24 -3.79
CA ILE A 5 0.91 10.49 -2.59
C ILE A 5 1.89 10.87 -1.48
N ASP A 6 1.35 11.25 -0.31
CA ASP A 6 2.14 11.42 0.91
C ASP A 6 2.29 10.08 1.62
N ALA A 7 3.24 9.26 1.15
CA ALA A 7 3.45 7.91 1.66
C ALA A 7 3.91 7.89 3.13
N GLY A 8 4.72 8.87 3.55
CA GLY A 8 5.18 9.03 4.92
C GLY A 8 4.03 9.25 5.90
N LYS A 9 3.10 10.14 5.55
CA LYS A 9 1.89 10.37 6.35
C LYS A 9 1.03 9.11 6.44
N ILE A 10 0.73 8.46 5.32
CA ILE A 10 -0.12 7.26 5.28
C ILE A 10 0.51 6.11 6.07
N ALA A 11 1.81 5.88 5.93
CA ALA A 11 2.52 4.83 6.68
C ALA A 11 2.50 5.10 8.20
N SER A 12 2.61 6.38 8.59
CA SER A 12 2.49 6.80 9.98
C SER A 12 1.09 6.56 10.54
N GLU A 13 0.04 6.89 9.78
CA GLU A 13 -1.36 6.64 10.14
C GLU A 13 -1.69 5.14 10.22
N ALA A 14 -1.03 4.32 9.40
CA ALA A 14 -1.08 2.85 9.48
C ALA A 14 -0.29 2.26 10.67
N GLY A 15 0.35 3.11 11.49
CA GLY A 15 1.06 2.71 12.71
C GLY A 15 2.45 2.11 12.46
N LEU A 16 2.99 2.23 11.24
CA LEU A 16 4.34 1.78 10.88
C LEU A 16 4.99 2.80 9.94
N PRO A 17 5.58 3.90 10.46
CA PRO A 17 6.15 4.97 9.64
C PRO A 17 7.18 4.50 8.60
N ILE A 18 7.92 3.43 8.89
CA ILE A 18 8.93 2.86 7.97
C ILE A 18 8.32 2.11 6.75
N ALA A 19 6.99 1.95 6.70
CA ALA A 19 6.29 1.19 5.66
C ALA A 19 5.87 2.04 4.44
N GLU A 20 6.53 3.17 4.18
CA GLU A 20 6.27 4.02 3.01
C GLU A 20 6.34 3.24 1.68
N ASN A 21 7.30 2.32 1.57
CA ASN A 21 7.44 1.46 0.40
C ASN A 21 6.23 0.55 0.19
N ILE A 22 5.57 0.11 1.27
CA ILE A 22 4.37 -0.74 1.20
C ILE A 22 3.14 0.08 0.82
N VAL A 23 3.04 1.34 1.29
CA VAL A 23 2.05 2.29 0.78
C VAL A 23 2.21 2.49 -0.71
N LEU A 24 3.43 2.79 -1.17
CA LEU A 24 3.72 2.98 -2.60
C LEU A 24 3.43 1.70 -3.40
N LEU A 25 3.77 0.52 -2.87
CA LEU A 25 3.43 -0.75 -3.50
C LEU A 25 1.93 -0.89 -3.71
N GLY A 26 1.11 -0.58 -2.69
CA GLY A 26 -0.35 -0.58 -2.80
C GLY A 26 -0.87 0.33 -3.91
N ALA A 27 -0.37 1.56 -3.94
CA ALA A 27 -0.72 2.52 -4.97
C ALA A 27 -0.34 2.04 -6.38
N LEU A 28 0.89 1.54 -6.54
CA LEU A 28 1.37 0.98 -7.81
C LEU A 28 0.56 -0.24 -8.24
N SER A 29 0.12 -1.09 -7.31
CA SER A 29 -0.72 -2.25 -7.63
C SER A 29 -2.03 -1.84 -8.28
N PHE A 30 -2.70 -0.80 -7.77
CA PHE A 30 -3.91 -0.27 -8.41
C PHE A 30 -3.60 0.31 -9.80
N ILE A 31 -2.60 1.18 -9.91
CA ILE A 31 -2.23 1.86 -11.17
C ILE A 31 -1.83 0.86 -12.26
N SER A 32 -1.22 -0.26 -11.86
CA SER A 32 -0.74 -1.31 -12.77
C SER A 32 -1.74 -2.43 -12.98
N SER A 33 -2.96 -2.31 -12.43
CA SER A 33 -4.01 -3.33 -12.46
C SER A 33 -3.56 -4.70 -11.94
N PHE A 34 -2.70 -4.72 -10.93
CA PHE A 34 -2.40 -5.95 -10.19
C PHE A 34 -3.54 -6.31 -9.25
N ASP A 35 -3.83 -7.60 -9.17
CA ASP A 35 -4.86 -8.13 -8.27
C ASP A 35 -4.50 -7.87 -6.81
N LYS A 36 -5.40 -7.17 -6.09
CA LYS A 36 -5.18 -6.72 -4.70
C LYS A 36 -4.91 -7.90 -3.76
N GLU A 37 -5.70 -8.96 -3.88
CA GLU A 37 -5.62 -10.12 -2.98
C GLU A 37 -4.36 -10.94 -3.25
N SER A 38 -3.97 -11.11 -4.51
CA SER A 38 -2.71 -11.76 -4.90
C SER A 38 -1.48 -11.03 -4.32
N MET A 39 -1.51 -9.69 -4.31
CA MET A 39 -0.45 -8.88 -3.70
C MET A 39 -0.43 -9.02 -2.17
N ILE A 40 -1.59 -9.03 -1.52
CA ILE A 40 -1.70 -9.28 -0.06
C ILE A 40 -1.13 -10.66 0.28
N ASN A 41 -1.51 -11.71 -0.44
CA ASN A 41 -0.99 -13.07 -0.25
C ASN A 41 0.54 -13.12 -0.39
N MET A 42 1.13 -12.35 -1.31
CA MET A 42 2.59 -12.23 -1.44
C MET A 42 3.23 -11.54 -0.23
N LEU A 43 2.60 -10.49 0.31
CA LEU A 43 3.07 -9.82 1.53
C LEU A 43 3.02 -10.77 2.74
N GLU A 44 1.94 -11.52 2.91
CA GLU A 44 1.79 -12.52 3.98
C GLU A 44 2.89 -13.59 3.92
N LYS A 45 3.24 -14.03 2.72
CA LYS A 45 4.24 -15.08 2.51
C LYS A 45 5.68 -14.59 2.71
N HIS A 46 5.98 -13.35 2.35
CA HIS A 46 7.36 -12.85 2.26
C HIS A 46 7.74 -11.79 3.31
N ILE A 47 6.77 -11.17 3.98
CA ILE A 47 6.98 -10.10 4.96
C ILE A 47 6.24 -10.43 6.26
N PRO A 48 6.74 -11.38 7.07
CA PRO A 48 6.06 -11.79 8.31
C PRO A 48 6.15 -10.74 9.43
N ARG A 49 7.09 -9.79 9.33
CA ARG A 49 7.30 -8.76 10.35
C ARG A 49 6.24 -7.68 10.24
N GLU A 50 5.59 -7.34 11.36
CA GLU A 50 4.55 -6.30 11.43
C GLU A 50 3.48 -6.48 10.33
N LEU A 51 3.11 -7.73 10.04
CA LEU A 51 2.30 -8.11 8.89
C LEU A 51 1.01 -7.29 8.79
N ASP A 52 0.25 -7.20 9.88
CA ASP A 52 -1.01 -6.44 9.92
C ASP A 52 -0.83 -4.97 9.53
N LYS A 53 0.26 -4.34 9.98
CA LYS A 53 0.57 -2.94 9.67
C LYS A 53 1.04 -2.77 8.23
N ASN A 54 1.80 -3.72 7.70
CA ASN A 54 2.18 -3.72 6.29
C ASN A 54 0.95 -3.93 5.38
N ILE A 55 0.03 -4.84 5.72
CA ILE A 55 -1.23 -5.01 4.98
C ILE A 55 -2.08 -3.72 5.06
N ALA A 56 -2.17 -3.09 6.24
CA ALA A 56 -2.87 -1.82 6.40
C ALA A 56 -2.25 -0.70 5.54
N ALA A 57 -0.92 -0.57 5.53
CA ALA A 57 -0.20 0.38 4.68
C ALA A 57 -0.44 0.12 3.19
N PHE A 58 -0.40 -1.14 2.76
CA PHE A 58 -0.67 -1.54 1.38
C PHE A 58 -2.10 -1.16 0.96
N ARG A 59 -3.10 -1.50 1.78
CA ARG A 59 -4.51 -1.18 1.52
C ARG A 59 -4.72 0.34 1.42
N ALA A 60 -4.16 1.10 2.34
CA ALA A 60 -4.27 2.55 2.33
C ALA A 60 -3.66 3.18 1.07
N GLY A 61 -2.51 2.68 0.60
CA GLY A 61 -1.90 3.09 -0.65
C GLY A 61 -2.77 2.76 -1.88
N TYR A 62 -3.32 1.54 -1.93
CA TYR A 62 -4.21 1.09 -3.00
C TYR A 62 -5.47 1.97 -3.11
N GLU A 63 -6.14 2.19 -1.97
CA GLU A 63 -7.38 2.97 -1.87
C GLU A 63 -7.14 4.46 -2.17
N THR A 64 -5.99 5.00 -1.78
CA THR A 64 -5.60 6.37 -2.14
C THR A 64 -5.48 6.53 -3.65
N ALA A 65 -4.82 5.58 -4.34
CA ALA A 65 -4.69 5.62 -5.78
C ALA A 65 -6.04 5.40 -6.50
N GLU A 66 -6.89 4.50 -6.00
CA GLU A 66 -8.24 4.27 -6.51
C GLU A 66 -9.13 5.52 -6.40
N GLY A 67 -9.07 6.22 -5.28
CA GLY A 67 -9.81 7.47 -5.07
C GLY A 67 -9.40 8.61 -6.01
N MET A 68 -8.18 8.57 -6.56
CA MET A 68 -7.64 9.57 -7.50
C MET A 68 -7.85 9.21 -8.99
N ASP A 69 -8.41 8.03 -9.27
CA ASP A 69 -8.72 7.60 -10.64
C ASP A 69 -10.19 7.80 -11.01
N LYS A 70 -11.03 8.11 -10.03
CA LYS A 70 -12.40 8.60 -10.20
C LYS A 70 -12.40 10.09 -10.55
#